data_AF-X6MWS4-F1
#
_entry.id   AF-X6MWS4-F1
#
_cell.length_a   1.000
_cell.length_b   1.000
_cell.length_c   1.000
_cell.angle_alpha   90.00
_cell.angle_beta   90.00
_cell.angle_gamma   90.00
#
_symmetry.space_group_name_H-M   'P 1'
#
loop_
_entity.id
_entity.type
_entity.pdbx_description
1 polymer ?
#
loop_
_entity_poly.entity_id
_entity_poly.type
_entity_poly.pdbx_seq_one_letter_code
_entity_poly.pdbx_strand_id
1 'polypeptide(L)'
;MNLNVLLLVSSFVVIFLAILGTNPQLTMRLQSPSDFASAVGLRIEANKTWTPDHSTDKRELVEGMIYPFTPEFVSLGKSTIDPFVRQWTEMNRPEPEKKKKQDSELYTGVESNEFAGIMNYWHNNFDYEAIHNAIFAEEKYYTHHVVQIKGLKIHFVHHRAKTSNTKAILLLHGWPSSFYEYSKFVLPWLAQEEKAIAGTYDIVIPSLPGFVFSEYGDHSSFQLVHVCEILRILMEQ
;
A
#
# COMPACT_ATOMS: atom_id res chain seq x y z
N MET A 1 -15.46 -24.69 2.52
CA MET A 1 -14.14 -24.89 1.86
C MET A 1 -13.22 -23.84 2.48
N ASN A 2 -12.30 -24.25 3.35
CA ASN A 2 -11.57 -23.32 4.22
C ASN A 2 -10.43 -22.64 3.43
N LEU A 3 -10.56 -21.33 3.21
CA LEU A 3 -9.52 -20.50 2.59
C LEU A 3 -8.48 -20.17 3.67
N ASN A 4 -7.36 -20.90 3.68
CA ASN A 4 -6.23 -20.60 4.54
C ASN A 4 -5.45 -19.41 3.93
N VAL A 5 -5.75 -18.19 4.39
CA VAL A 5 -4.99 -16.97 4.04
C VAL A 5 -3.72 -16.93 4.89
N LEU A 6 -2.55 -17.01 4.25
CA LEU A 6 -1.26 -16.83 4.91
C LEU A 6 -0.86 -15.35 4.81
N LEU A 7 -1.01 -14.61 5.90
CA LEU A 7 -0.61 -13.20 6.01
C LEU A 7 0.90 -13.10 6.28
N LEU A 8 1.66 -12.62 5.29
CA LEU A 8 3.05 -12.17 5.46
C LEU A 8 3.03 -10.63 5.49
N VAL A 9 3.03 -10.05 6.69
CA VAL A 9 3.03 -8.60 6.90
C VAL A 9 4.44 -8.17 7.29
N SER A 10 5.05 -7.26 6.54
CA SER A 10 6.30 -6.65 6.94
C SER A 10 6.02 -5.55 7.99
N SER A 11 6.62 -5.74 9.17
CA SER A 11 6.98 -4.71 10.15
C SER A 11 5.96 -4.01 11.07
N PHE A 12 4.67 -4.40 11.16
CA PHE A 12 3.75 -3.81 12.17
C PHE A 12 3.11 -4.76 13.21
N VAL A 13 3.32 -6.08 13.13
CA VAL A 13 2.65 -7.05 14.03
C VAL A 13 3.29 -7.17 15.43
N VAL A 14 4.49 -6.61 15.65
CA VAL A 14 5.21 -6.77 16.93
C VAL A 14 4.50 -6.10 18.11
N ILE A 15 3.62 -5.11 17.88
CA ILE A 15 2.89 -4.44 18.97
C ILE A 15 1.62 -5.21 19.40
N PHE A 16 1.01 -5.99 18.51
CA PHE A 16 -0.28 -6.65 18.81
C PHE A 16 -0.13 -7.94 19.65
N LEU A 17 1.00 -8.64 19.55
CA LEU A 17 1.25 -9.86 20.33
C LEU A 17 1.59 -9.60 21.81
N ALA A 18 1.91 -8.35 22.19
CA ALA A 18 2.19 -7.99 23.58
C ALA A 18 0.90 -7.92 24.44
N ILE A 19 -0.26 -7.64 23.84
CA ILE A 19 -1.53 -7.48 24.57
C ILE A 19 -2.17 -8.85 24.88
N LEU A 20 -1.96 -9.86 24.04
CA LEU A 20 -2.48 -11.22 24.25
C LEU A 20 -1.64 -12.07 25.22
N GLY A 21 -0.42 -11.62 25.57
CA GLY A 21 0.54 -12.38 26.37
C GLY A 21 0.29 -12.42 27.88
N THR A 22 -0.69 -11.69 28.42
CA THR A 22 -0.83 -11.49 29.88
C THR A 22 -2.08 -12.05 30.53
N ASN A 23 -3.02 -12.65 29.77
CA ASN A 23 -4.25 -13.18 30.37
C ASN A 23 -4.75 -14.49 29.71
N PRO A 24 -4.41 -15.68 30.25
CA PRO A 24 -4.77 -16.96 29.66
C PRO A 24 -6.29 -17.26 29.67
N GLN A 25 -7.09 -16.49 30.41
CA GLN A 25 -8.56 -16.58 30.41
C GLN A 25 -9.23 -15.84 29.24
N LEU A 26 -8.48 -15.05 28.46
CA LEU A 26 -8.98 -14.29 27.31
C LEU A 26 -8.74 -14.99 25.96
N THR A 27 -8.66 -16.33 25.98
CA THR A 27 -8.63 -17.13 24.75
C THR A 27 -10.02 -17.16 24.13
N MET A 28 -10.46 -16.02 23.62
CA MET A 28 -11.67 -15.88 22.81
C MET A 28 -11.48 -16.71 21.55
N ARG A 29 -12.33 -17.73 21.36
CA ARG A 29 -12.44 -18.43 20.08
C ARG A 29 -13.10 -17.50 19.06
N LEU A 30 -12.29 -16.65 18.44
CA LEU A 30 -12.67 -15.85 17.29
C LEU A 30 -12.76 -16.77 16.09
N GLN A 31 -13.97 -17.25 15.77
CA GLN A 31 -14.20 -18.14 14.64
C GLN A 31 -14.49 -17.37 13.36
N SER A 32 -14.85 -16.09 13.47
CA SER A 32 -15.10 -15.20 12.34
C SER A 32 -14.61 -13.76 12.60
N PRO A 33 -14.31 -12.98 11.53
CA PRO A 33 -14.01 -11.55 11.66
C PRO A 33 -15.10 -10.74 12.37
N SER A 34 -16.37 -11.16 12.25
CA SER A 34 -17.52 -10.56 12.95
C SER A 34 -17.50 -10.79 14.46
N ASP A 35 -17.00 -11.95 14.92
CA ASP A 35 -16.88 -12.24 16.35
C ASP A 35 -15.81 -11.34 16.98
N PHE A 36 -14.73 -11.09 16.24
CA PHE A 36 -13.66 -10.19 16.68
C PHE A 36 -14.15 -8.76 16.74
N ALA A 37 -14.72 -8.26 15.65
CA ALA A 37 -15.27 -6.91 15.58
C ALA A 37 -16.25 -6.66 16.73
N SER A 38 -17.21 -7.58 16.96
CA SER A 38 -18.19 -7.45 18.05
C SER A 38 -17.53 -7.40 19.43
N ALA A 39 -16.50 -8.23 19.66
CA ALA A 39 -15.85 -8.33 20.96
C ALA A 39 -14.93 -7.15 21.30
N VAL A 40 -14.40 -6.44 20.30
CA VAL A 40 -13.64 -5.19 20.52
C VAL A 40 -14.51 -3.93 20.37
N GLY A 41 -15.84 -4.08 20.32
CA GLY A 41 -16.78 -2.96 20.18
C GLY A 41 -16.78 -2.29 18.80
N LEU A 42 -16.22 -2.95 17.79
CA LEU A 42 -16.22 -2.49 16.40
C LEU A 42 -17.50 -2.95 15.70
N ARG A 43 -18.27 -2.00 15.16
CA ARG A 43 -19.50 -2.28 14.43
C ARG A 43 -19.20 -2.24 12.93
N ILE A 44 -19.24 -3.40 12.27
CA ILE A 44 -19.14 -3.50 10.81
C ILE A 44 -20.55 -3.35 10.24
N GLU A 45 -20.82 -2.22 9.59
CA GLU A 45 -22.07 -2.01 8.87
C GLU A 45 -21.93 -2.60 7.46
N ALA A 46 -22.52 -3.78 7.23
CA ALA A 46 -22.37 -4.53 5.98
C ALA A 46 -22.69 -3.70 4.72
N ASN A 47 -23.68 -2.79 4.81
CA ASN A 47 -24.14 -1.98 3.68
C ASN A 47 -23.48 -0.60 3.60
N LYS A 48 -22.47 -0.31 4.42
CA LYS A 48 -21.79 0.99 4.40
C LYS A 48 -20.98 1.15 3.12
N THR A 49 -21.22 2.25 2.42
CA THR A 49 -20.46 2.72 1.26
C THR A 49 -19.74 4.01 1.61
N TRP A 50 -18.69 4.33 0.85
CA TRP A 50 -17.87 5.52 1.04
C TRP A 50 -17.92 6.39 -0.19
N THR A 51 -17.90 7.70 0.02
CA THR A 51 -17.74 8.69 -1.05
C THR A 51 -16.28 9.14 -1.10
N PRO A 52 -15.62 9.08 -2.27
CA PRO A 52 -14.26 9.59 -2.42
C PRO A 52 -14.20 11.11 -2.18
N ASP A 53 -13.15 11.59 -1.52
CA ASP A 53 -12.97 13.02 -1.17
C ASP A 53 -12.78 13.92 -2.43
N HIS A 54 -12.32 13.35 -3.55
CA HIS A 54 -11.91 14.09 -4.75
C HIS A 54 -12.32 13.42 -6.07
N SER A 55 -13.58 13.03 -6.23
CA SER A 55 -14.08 12.41 -7.47
C SER A 55 -14.01 13.37 -8.67
N THR A 56 -12.91 13.33 -9.42
CA THR A 56 -12.77 14.00 -10.73
C THR A 56 -12.81 13.04 -11.91
N ASP A 57 -12.74 11.73 -11.67
CA ASP A 57 -12.73 10.70 -12.72
C ASP A 57 -14.16 10.16 -12.94
N LYS A 58 -14.76 10.54 -14.08
CA LYS A 58 -16.17 10.28 -14.44
C LYS A 58 -16.43 8.94 -15.12
N ARG A 59 -15.43 8.05 -15.21
CA ARG A 59 -15.72 6.67 -15.63
C ARG A 59 -16.44 5.98 -14.49
N GLU A 60 -17.76 5.81 -14.63
CA GLU A 60 -18.58 5.01 -13.73
C GLU A 60 -18.05 3.56 -13.79
N LEU A 61 -17.20 3.22 -12.83
CA LEU A 61 -16.85 1.82 -12.57
C LEU A 61 -18.12 1.12 -12.11
N VAL A 62 -18.33 -0.11 -12.57
CA VAL A 62 -19.40 -0.95 -12.03
C VAL A 62 -18.87 -1.63 -10.78
N GLU A 63 -19.62 -1.56 -9.68
CA GLU A 63 -19.28 -2.22 -8.41
C GLU A 63 -18.94 -3.70 -8.63
N GLY A 64 -17.78 -4.13 -8.10
CA GLY A 64 -17.26 -5.50 -8.24
C GLY A 64 -16.62 -5.84 -9.59
N MET A 65 -16.76 -5.01 -10.64
CA MET A 65 -16.13 -5.28 -11.93
C MET A 65 -14.65 -4.87 -11.93
N ILE A 66 -13.78 -5.78 -12.37
CA ILE A 66 -12.33 -5.57 -12.47
C ILE A 66 -11.99 -5.02 -13.86
N TYR A 67 -11.23 -3.93 -13.89
CA TYR A 67 -10.76 -3.29 -15.13
C TYR A 67 -9.22 -3.21 -15.15
N PRO A 68 -8.58 -3.45 -16.30
CA PRO A 68 -7.16 -3.13 -16.49
C PRO A 68 -6.89 -1.66 -16.16
N PHE A 69 -5.76 -1.39 -15.51
CA PHE A 69 -5.40 -0.05 -15.06
C PHE A 69 -4.02 0.35 -15.56
N THR A 70 -3.96 1.46 -16.30
CA THR A 70 -2.72 2.16 -16.62
C THR A 70 -3.02 3.63 -16.44
N PRO A 71 -2.46 4.30 -15.42
CA PRO A 71 -2.63 5.73 -15.27
C PRO A 71 -1.86 6.42 -16.40
N GLU A 72 -2.46 7.48 -16.96
CA GLU A 72 -1.73 8.33 -17.88
C GLU A 72 -0.58 9.02 -17.13
N PHE A 73 0.61 9.02 -17.71
CA PHE A 73 1.69 9.86 -17.21
C PHE A 73 1.31 11.32 -17.45
N VAL A 74 0.85 12.00 -16.41
CA VAL A 74 0.79 13.44 -16.39
C VAL A 74 2.21 13.90 -16.09
N SER A 75 2.86 14.55 -17.07
CA SER A 75 4.19 15.12 -16.87
C SER A 75 4.19 15.97 -15.62
N LEU A 76 4.87 15.48 -14.59
CA LEU A 76 5.27 16.28 -13.44
C LEU A 76 6.39 17.19 -13.95
N GLY A 77 6.03 18.20 -14.73
CA GLY A 77 6.97 19.21 -15.16
C GLY A 77 7.65 19.81 -13.93
N LYS A 78 8.85 20.37 -14.11
CA LYS A 78 9.56 21.08 -13.03
C LYS A 78 8.62 21.99 -12.24
N SER A 79 7.72 22.69 -12.92
CA SER A 79 6.68 23.54 -12.34
C SER A 79 5.79 22.91 -11.24
N THR A 80 5.65 21.59 -11.17
CA THR A 80 4.89 20.89 -10.11
C THR A 80 5.74 20.64 -8.86
N ILE A 81 7.04 20.40 -9.03
CA ILE A 81 8.00 20.11 -7.95
C ILE A 81 8.68 21.39 -7.47
N ASP A 82 8.84 22.38 -8.35
CA ASP A 82 9.45 23.68 -8.10
C ASP A 82 8.83 24.39 -6.89
N PRO A 83 7.50 24.42 -6.69
CA PRO A 83 6.92 25.04 -5.50
C PRO A 83 7.38 24.36 -4.21
N PHE A 84 7.50 23.04 -4.19
CA PHE A 84 7.97 22.29 -3.01
C PHE A 84 9.47 22.51 -2.75
N VAL A 85 10.28 22.45 -3.80
CA VAL A 85 11.74 22.71 -3.71
C VAL A 85 12.02 24.16 -3.33
N ARG A 86 11.25 25.09 -3.90
CA ARG A 86 11.31 26.52 -3.61
C ARG A 86 10.87 26.80 -2.18
N GLN A 87 9.72 26.25 -1.76
CA GLN A 87 9.24 26.36 -0.38
C GLN A 87 10.31 25.86 0.59
N TRP A 88 10.94 24.72 0.32
CA TRP A 88 12.02 24.21 1.18
C TRP A 88 13.26 25.12 1.18
N THR A 89 13.67 25.63 0.01
CA THR A 89 14.81 26.55 -0.12
C THR A 89 14.55 27.89 0.59
N GLU A 90 13.32 28.40 0.53
CA GLU A 90 12.90 29.70 1.05
C GLU A 90 12.49 29.66 2.54
N MET A 91 12.01 28.53 3.09
CA MET A 91 11.51 28.42 4.47
C MET A 91 12.59 28.42 5.56
N ASN A 92 13.76 29.02 5.32
CA ASN A 92 14.92 28.99 6.21
C ASN A 92 15.36 27.55 6.50
N ARG A 93 16.30 27.06 5.69
CA ARG A 93 17.15 25.92 6.02
C ARG A 93 17.49 25.96 7.52
N PRO A 94 17.17 24.92 8.31
CA PRO A 94 17.70 24.82 9.66
C PRO A 94 19.22 24.93 9.55
N GLU A 95 19.81 25.95 10.19
CA GLU A 95 21.26 26.01 10.36
C GLU A 95 21.68 24.65 10.93
N PRO A 96 22.67 23.96 10.32
CA PRO A 96 23.08 22.66 10.82
C PRO A 96 23.40 22.81 12.30
N GLU A 97 22.66 22.10 13.16
CA GLU A 97 22.88 22.21 14.60
C GLU A 97 24.36 21.91 14.87
N LYS A 98 25.05 22.87 15.50
CA LYS A 98 26.43 22.66 15.93
C LYS A 98 26.38 21.56 16.99
N LYS A 99 26.60 20.31 16.58
CA LYS A 99 26.66 19.17 17.49
C LYS A 99 27.58 19.52 18.65
N LYS A 100 27.04 19.65 19.86
CA LYS A 100 27.89 19.71 21.06
C LYS A 100 28.58 18.35 21.12
N LYS A 101 29.88 18.36 21.46
CA LYS A 101 30.76 17.19 21.46
C LYS A 101 30.26 15.99 22.31
N GLN A 102 29.19 16.19 23.08
CA GLN A 102 28.59 15.22 23.99
C GLN A 102 27.27 14.62 23.47
N ASP A 103 26.68 15.18 22.39
CA ASP A 103 25.44 14.73 21.75
C ASP A 103 25.70 13.81 20.54
N SER A 104 26.96 13.48 20.24
CA SER A 104 27.36 12.73 19.03
C SER A 104 26.87 11.29 18.96
N GLU A 105 26.24 10.78 20.01
CA GLU A 105 25.69 9.41 20.07
C GLU A 105 24.17 9.35 19.86
N LEU A 106 23.45 10.49 19.87
CA LEU A 106 22.00 10.52 19.69
C LEU A 106 21.64 10.86 18.23
N TYR A 107 20.89 9.97 17.58
CA TYR A 107 20.34 10.19 16.24
C TYR A 107 19.20 11.22 16.28
N THR A 108 19.36 12.35 15.58
CA THR A 108 18.38 13.45 15.54
C THR A 108 17.60 13.55 14.23
N GLY A 109 17.74 12.55 13.35
CA GLY A 109 17.10 12.52 12.04
C GLY A 109 18.09 12.69 10.88
N VAL A 110 17.56 13.02 9.70
CA VAL A 110 18.36 13.23 8.49
C VAL A 110 19.11 14.56 8.59
N GLU A 111 20.41 14.54 8.28
CA GLU A 111 21.24 15.74 8.29
C GLU A 111 20.80 16.73 7.21
N SER A 112 20.77 18.03 7.55
CA SER A 112 20.25 19.07 6.64
C SER A 112 21.00 19.12 5.30
N ASN A 113 22.31 18.83 5.29
CA ASN A 113 23.10 18.75 4.06
C ASN A 113 22.75 17.53 3.19
N GLU A 114 22.47 16.38 3.81
CA GLU A 114 22.08 15.17 3.08
C GLU A 114 20.70 15.36 2.46
N PHE A 115 19.75 15.92 3.23
CA PHE A 115 18.42 16.24 2.72
C PHE A 115 18.48 17.24 1.56
N ALA A 116 19.34 18.27 1.66
CA ALA A 116 19.56 19.22 0.55
C ALA A 116 20.05 18.51 -0.73
N GLY A 117 20.94 17.52 -0.59
CA GLY A 117 21.41 16.71 -1.71
C GLY A 117 20.30 15.91 -2.37
N ILE A 118 19.41 15.29 -1.57
CA ILE A 118 18.25 14.54 -2.07
C ILE A 118 17.30 15.47 -2.84
N MET A 119 16.98 16.63 -2.26
CA MET A 119 16.13 17.64 -2.89
C MET A 119 16.69 18.15 -4.23
N ASN A 120 18.00 18.40 -4.27
CA ASN A 120 18.67 18.81 -5.50
C ASN A 120 18.63 17.73 -6.58
N TYR A 121 18.80 16.45 -6.20
CA TYR A 121 18.68 15.33 -7.13
C TYR A 121 17.26 15.19 -7.69
N TRP A 122 16.23 15.25 -6.83
CA TRP A 122 14.83 15.20 -7.27
C TRP A 122 14.47 16.32 -8.24
N HIS A 123 14.96 17.54 -7.99
CA HIS A 123 14.68 18.69 -8.85
C HIS A 123 15.42 18.63 -10.20
N ASN A 124 16.69 18.23 -10.20
CA ASN A 124 17.56 18.39 -11.37
C ASN A 124 17.83 17.12 -12.15
N ASN A 125 17.73 15.95 -11.52
CA ASN A 125 18.29 14.70 -12.05
C ASN A 125 17.33 13.52 -12.00
N PHE A 126 16.24 13.60 -11.23
CA PHE A 126 15.30 12.48 -11.12
C PHE A 126 14.36 12.44 -12.33
N ASP A 127 14.31 11.26 -12.97
CA ASP A 127 13.50 11.02 -14.15
C ASP A 127 12.18 10.34 -13.75
N TYR A 128 11.15 11.18 -13.54
CA TYR A 128 9.82 10.73 -13.15
C TYR A 128 9.14 9.87 -14.23
N GLU A 129 9.40 10.19 -15.51
CA GLU A 129 8.83 9.45 -16.63
C GLU A 129 9.46 8.05 -16.73
N ALA A 130 10.78 7.94 -16.55
CA ALA A 130 11.46 6.65 -16.50
C ALA A 130 10.92 5.77 -15.37
N ILE A 131 10.66 6.32 -14.18
CA ILE A 131 10.08 5.56 -13.06
C ILE A 131 8.64 5.17 -13.34
N HIS A 132 7.82 6.07 -13.88
CA HIS A 132 6.46 5.75 -14.31
C HIS A 132 6.47 4.58 -15.31
N ASN A 133 7.25 4.69 -16.37
CA ASN A 133 7.39 3.64 -17.38
C ASN A 133 7.88 2.33 -16.76
N ALA A 134 8.85 2.37 -15.85
CA ALA A 134 9.35 1.18 -15.16
C ALA A 134 8.31 0.51 -14.24
N ILE A 135 7.36 1.26 -13.68
CA ILE A 135 6.26 0.67 -12.88
C ILE A 135 5.31 -0.13 -13.79
N PHE A 136 4.97 0.41 -14.96
CA PHE A 136 3.94 -0.18 -15.83
C PHE A 136 4.48 -1.11 -16.93
N ALA A 137 5.79 -1.10 -17.21
CA ALA A 137 6.41 -1.94 -18.24
C ALA A 137 6.60 -3.41 -17.84
N GLU A 138 6.36 -3.76 -16.58
CA GLU A 138 6.62 -5.10 -16.02
C GLU A 138 5.44 -6.07 -16.22
N GLU A 139 4.67 -5.91 -17.31
CA GLU A 139 3.52 -6.75 -17.67
C GLU A 139 3.86 -8.25 -17.76
N LYS A 140 5.13 -8.56 -18.03
CA LYS A 140 5.66 -9.93 -18.01
C LYS A 140 5.49 -10.59 -16.63
N TYR A 141 5.56 -9.81 -15.56
CA TYR A 141 5.51 -10.31 -14.19
C TYR A 141 4.17 -10.07 -13.53
N TYR A 142 3.49 -8.97 -13.82
CA TYR A 142 2.21 -8.65 -13.18
C TYR A 142 1.40 -7.65 -14.00
N THR A 143 0.11 -7.61 -13.73
CA THR A 143 -0.82 -6.69 -14.38
C THR A 143 -1.47 -5.80 -13.34
N HIS A 144 -1.74 -4.55 -13.71
CA HIS A 144 -2.42 -3.58 -12.86
C HIS A 144 -3.91 -3.57 -13.14
N HIS A 145 -4.71 -3.48 -12.07
CA HIS A 145 -6.16 -3.48 -12.14
C HIS A 145 -6.76 -2.49 -11.15
N VAL A 146 -7.99 -2.07 -11.43
CA VAL A 146 -8.85 -1.36 -10.50
C VAL A 146 -10.22 -2.04 -10.41
N VAL A 147 -10.83 -1.96 -9.23
CA VAL A 147 -12.18 -2.43 -8.96
C VAL A 147 -12.88 -1.45 -8.02
N GLN A 148 -14.18 -1.25 -8.21
CA GLN A 148 -14.96 -0.47 -7.24
C GLN A 148 -15.49 -1.39 -6.14
N ILE A 149 -15.12 -1.09 -4.90
CA ILE A 149 -15.52 -1.82 -3.70
C ILE A 149 -16.05 -0.83 -2.68
N LYS A 150 -17.30 -1.00 -2.27
CA LYS A 150 -18.02 -0.13 -1.32
C LYS A 150 -17.95 1.34 -1.73
N GLY A 151 -18.05 1.62 -3.03
CA GLY A 151 -17.96 2.98 -3.57
C GLY A 151 -16.54 3.53 -3.77
N LEU A 152 -15.49 2.83 -3.34
CA LEU A 152 -14.10 3.24 -3.51
C LEU A 152 -13.44 2.53 -4.69
N LYS A 153 -12.71 3.26 -5.53
CA LYS A 153 -11.78 2.70 -6.51
C LYS A 153 -10.56 2.14 -5.79
N ILE A 154 -10.39 0.82 -5.85
CA ILE A 154 -9.28 0.09 -5.26
C ILE A 154 -8.36 -0.41 -6.37
N HIS A 155 -7.10 0.01 -6.32
CA HIS A 155 -6.04 -0.48 -7.20
C HIS A 155 -5.36 -1.71 -6.61
N PHE A 156 -4.99 -2.66 -7.47
CA PHE A 156 -4.12 -3.78 -7.12
C PHE A 156 -3.28 -4.25 -8.31
N VAL A 157 -2.15 -4.89 -8.00
CA VAL A 157 -1.40 -5.67 -8.99
C VAL A 157 -1.65 -7.16 -8.81
N HIS A 158 -1.73 -7.88 -9.92
CA HIS A 158 -1.97 -9.31 -9.97
C HIS A 158 -0.88 -10.01 -10.77
N HIS A 159 -0.12 -10.88 -10.10
CA HIS A 159 0.68 -11.91 -10.74
C HIS A 159 -0.16 -13.18 -10.84
N ARG A 160 -0.44 -13.61 -12.08
CA ARG A 160 -1.17 -14.85 -12.32
C ARG A 160 -0.22 -16.04 -12.29
N ALA A 161 -0.63 -17.06 -11.54
CA ALA A 161 0.05 -18.34 -11.58
C ALA A 161 -0.11 -18.99 -12.97
N LYS A 162 0.85 -19.84 -13.36
CA LYS A 162 0.82 -20.55 -14.64
C LYS A 162 -0.08 -21.79 -14.60
N THR A 163 -0.35 -22.31 -13.41
CA THR A 163 -1.15 -23.53 -13.20
C THR A 163 -2.62 -23.18 -12.91
N SER A 164 -3.55 -24.11 -13.18
CA SER A 164 -4.99 -23.83 -13.16
C SER A 164 -5.71 -24.08 -11.83
N ASN A 165 -5.00 -24.58 -10.80
CA ASN A 165 -5.58 -24.90 -9.49
C ASN A 165 -4.73 -24.28 -8.37
N THR A 166 -4.76 -22.95 -8.33
CA THR A 166 -3.81 -22.14 -7.58
C THR A 166 -4.51 -21.47 -6.41
N LYS A 167 -3.78 -21.36 -5.30
CA LYS A 167 -4.25 -20.56 -4.15
C LYS A 167 -3.79 -19.13 -4.35
N ALA A 168 -4.58 -18.18 -3.89
CA ALA A 168 -4.19 -16.78 -3.91
C ALA A 168 -3.48 -16.38 -2.60
N ILE A 169 -2.43 -15.58 -2.73
CA ILE A 169 -1.71 -14.94 -1.62
C ILE A 169 -1.94 -13.44 -1.74
N LEU A 170 -2.39 -12.84 -0.64
CA LEU A 170 -2.52 -11.40 -0.48
C LEU A 170 -1.27 -10.85 0.22
N LEU A 171 -0.54 -9.94 -0.42
CA LEU A 171 0.59 -9.23 0.19
C LEU A 171 0.20 -7.79 0.50
N LEU A 172 0.43 -7.36 1.73
CA LEU A 172 0.04 -6.04 2.23
C LEU A 172 1.27 -5.21 2.52
N HIS A 173 1.39 -4.06 1.87
CA HIS A 173 2.40 -3.06 2.21
C HIS A 173 1.95 -2.24 3.45
N GLY A 174 2.90 -1.54 4.08
CA GLY A 174 2.64 -0.60 5.18
C GLY A 174 2.99 0.83 4.82
N TRP A 175 3.01 1.73 5.80
CA TRP A 175 3.59 3.07 5.68
C TRP A 175 5.05 3.06 6.15
N PRO A 176 6.00 3.73 5.46
CA PRO A 176 5.85 4.60 4.29
C PRO A 176 6.09 3.89 2.94
N SER A 177 5.59 2.65 2.78
CA SER A 177 5.80 1.84 1.57
C SER A 177 4.58 1.82 0.63
N SER A 178 4.70 1.10 -0.48
CA SER A 178 3.64 0.86 -1.47
C SER A 178 3.75 -0.54 -2.08
N PHE A 179 2.79 -0.90 -2.94
CA PHE A 179 2.84 -2.15 -3.72
C PHE A 179 4.15 -2.32 -4.52
N TYR A 180 4.81 -1.20 -4.86
CA TYR A 180 6.03 -1.18 -5.69
C TYR A 180 7.22 -1.92 -5.05
N GLU A 181 7.29 -1.98 -3.72
CA GLU A 181 8.36 -2.71 -3.02
C GLU A 181 8.34 -4.20 -3.39
N TYR A 182 7.14 -4.79 -3.42
CA TYR A 182 6.96 -6.18 -3.81
C TYR A 182 7.14 -6.38 -5.32
N SER A 183 6.71 -5.41 -6.13
CA SER A 183 6.79 -5.51 -7.58
C SER A 183 8.23 -5.50 -8.09
N LYS A 184 9.16 -4.89 -7.36
CA LYS A 184 10.60 -4.89 -7.67
C LYS A 184 11.33 -6.19 -7.39
N PHE A 185 10.93 -6.92 -6.34
CA PHE A 185 11.72 -8.06 -5.84
C PHE A 185 10.93 -9.36 -5.82
N VAL A 186 9.74 -9.35 -5.26
CA VAL A 186 8.95 -10.57 -5.03
C VAL A 186 8.40 -11.11 -6.35
N LEU A 187 7.83 -10.26 -7.19
CA LEU A 187 7.19 -10.72 -8.44
C LEU A 187 8.22 -11.22 -9.48
N PRO A 188 9.36 -10.53 -9.71
CA PRO A 188 10.40 -11.06 -10.58
C PRO A 188 11.01 -12.37 -10.05
N TRP A 189 11.15 -12.50 -8.73
CA TRP A 189 11.66 -13.74 -8.11
C TRP A 189 10.66 -14.90 -8.26
N LEU A 190 9.36 -14.64 -8.10
CA LEU A 190 8.29 -15.63 -8.31
C LEU A 190 8.12 -16.05 -9.77
N ALA A 191 8.57 -15.21 -10.71
CA ALA A 191 8.54 -15.53 -12.13
C ALA A 191 9.68 -16.44 -12.60
N GLN A 192 10.68 -16.71 -11.76
CA GLN A 192 11.79 -17.62 -12.07
C GLN A 192 11.32 -19.07 -12.04
N GLU A 193 11.21 -19.71 -13.22
CA GLU A 193 10.62 -21.05 -13.40
C GLU A 193 11.32 -22.16 -12.60
N GLU A 194 12.60 -21.98 -12.27
CA GLU A 194 13.39 -22.93 -11.48
C GLU A 194 13.02 -22.97 -9.98
N LYS A 195 12.14 -22.09 -9.50
CA LYS A 195 11.71 -22.10 -8.09
C LYS A 195 10.49 -22.99 -7.91
N ALA A 196 10.52 -23.84 -6.89
CA ALA A 196 9.43 -24.78 -6.57
C ALA A 196 8.07 -24.11 -6.31
N ILE A 197 8.04 -22.81 -6.00
CA ILE A 197 6.81 -22.05 -5.77
C ILE A 197 6.38 -21.19 -6.96
N ALA A 198 7.25 -21.03 -7.97
CA ALA A 198 6.98 -20.20 -9.14
C ALA A 198 5.78 -20.78 -9.91
N GLY A 199 4.83 -19.92 -10.26
CA GLY A 199 3.63 -20.33 -11.00
C GLY A 199 2.63 -21.20 -10.23
N THR A 200 2.74 -21.29 -8.89
CA THR A 200 1.84 -22.08 -8.03
C THR A 200 0.78 -21.22 -7.31
N TYR A 201 1.05 -19.93 -7.13
CA TYR A 201 0.16 -19.03 -6.39
C TYR A 201 -0.14 -17.77 -7.20
N ASP A 202 -1.42 -17.38 -7.21
CA ASP A 202 -1.80 -16.04 -7.62
C ASP A 202 -1.34 -15.08 -6.53
N ILE A 203 -0.70 -13.97 -6.90
CA ILE A 203 -0.29 -12.95 -5.96
C ILE A 203 -1.09 -11.70 -6.24
N VAL A 204 -1.81 -11.24 -5.22
CA VAL A 204 -2.57 -9.99 -5.25
C VAL A 204 -1.92 -9.02 -4.28
N ILE A 205 -1.58 -7.83 -4.76
CA ILE A 205 -0.95 -6.77 -3.97
C ILE A 205 -1.76 -5.49 -4.17
N PRO A 206 -2.70 -5.18 -3.27
CA PRO A 206 -3.47 -3.96 -3.35
C PRO A 206 -2.63 -2.76 -2.96
N SER A 207 -2.93 -1.61 -3.57
CA SER A 207 -2.74 -0.35 -2.88
C SER A 207 -3.77 -0.27 -1.77
N LEU A 208 -3.33 -0.18 -0.51
CA LEU A 208 -4.25 0.01 0.61
C LEU A 208 -5.13 1.26 0.39
N PRO A 209 -6.38 1.29 0.89
CA PRO A 209 -7.23 2.48 0.79
C PRO A 209 -6.49 3.74 1.26
N GLY A 210 -6.47 4.78 0.42
CA GLY A 210 -5.72 6.02 0.61
C GLY A 210 -4.23 5.98 0.28
N PHE A 211 -3.73 4.89 -0.29
CA PHE A 211 -2.36 4.79 -0.77
C PHE A 211 -2.32 4.77 -2.29
N VAL A 212 -1.35 5.51 -2.85
CA VAL A 212 -0.99 5.55 -4.27
C VAL A 212 -2.20 5.76 -5.19
N PHE A 213 -2.76 4.69 -5.76
CA PHE A 213 -3.84 4.74 -6.74
C PHE A 213 -5.22 4.34 -6.18
N SER A 214 -5.29 3.89 -4.93
CA SER A 214 -6.55 3.56 -4.25
C SER A 214 -7.15 4.78 -3.57
N GLU A 215 -8.45 4.96 -3.72
CA GLU A 215 -9.19 6.01 -3.04
C GLU A 215 -9.26 5.79 -1.53
N TYR A 216 -9.52 6.86 -0.81
CA TYR A 216 -9.73 6.88 0.63
C TYR A 216 -11.19 7.23 0.93
N GLY A 217 -11.77 6.59 1.96
CA GLY A 217 -13.12 6.91 2.43
C GLY A 217 -13.18 8.20 3.24
N ASP A 218 -14.39 8.67 3.58
CA ASP A 218 -14.52 9.87 4.41
C ASP A 218 -13.78 9.76 5.77
N HIS A 219 -13.08 10.84 6.13
CA HIS A 219 -12.09 10.86 7.21
C HIS A 219 -12.65 10.60 8.61
N SER A 220 -13.95 10.77 8.85
CA SER A 220 -14.48 10.76 10.23
C SER A 220 -14.75 9.36 10.78
N SER A 221 -14.97 8.40 9.89
CA SER A 221 -15.43 7.06 10.30
C SER A 221 -14.66 5.91 9.65
N PHE A 222 -13.73 6.20 8.74
CA PHE A 222 -12.91 5.18 8.08
C PHE A 222 -11.86 4.63 9.04
N GLN A 223 -11.79 3.31 9.17
CA GLN A 223 -11.03 2.61 10.20
C GLN A 223 -10.41 1.34 9.61
N LEU A 224 -9.43 0.76 10.32
CA LEU A 224 -8.74 -0.45 9.88
C LEU A 224 -9.68 -1.62 9.56
N VAL A 225 -10.78 -1.77 10.30
CA VAL A 225 -11.78 -2.82 10.02
C VAL A 225 -12.43 -2.68 8.64
N HIS A 226 -12.64 -1.45 8.17
CA HIS A 226 -13.17 -1.19 6.83
C HIS A 226 -12.15 -1.55 5.76
N VAL A 227 -10.87 -1.30 6.02
CA VAL A 227 -9.77 -1.78 5.16
C VAL A 227 -9.78 -3.31 5.08
N CYS A 228 -9.86 -4.01 6.22
CA CYS A 228 -9.93 -5.48 6.23
C CYS A 228 -11.13 -6.01 5.46
N GLU A 229 -12.29 -5.34 5.56
CA GLU A 229 -13.49 -5.73 4.82
C GLU A 229 -13.32 -5.54 3.31
N ILE A 230 -12.78 -4.41 2.87
CA ILE A 230 -12.47 -4.13 1.46
C ILE A 230 -11.51 -5.19 0.90
N LEU A 231 -10.44 -5.51 1.65
CA LEU A 231 -9.46 -6.52 1.25
C LEU A 231 -10.05 -7.92 1.16
N ARG A 232 -10.99 -8.27 2.06
CA ARG A 232 -11.73 -9.53 1.97
C ARG A 232 -12.57 -9.59 0.70
N ILE A 233 -13.33 -8.53 0.40
CA ILE A 233 -14.18 -8.45 -0.80
C ILE A 233 -13.33 -8.52 -2.07
N LEU A 234 -12.17 -7.85 -2.08
CA LEU A 234 -11.22 -7.91 -3.20
C LEU A 234 -10.78 -9.35 -3.51
N MET A 235 -10.47 -10.13 -2.47
CA MET A 235 -10.01 -11.52 -2.64
C MET A 235 -11.15 -12.51 -2.98
N GLU A 236 -12.40 -12.06 -2.95
CA GLU A 236 -13.58 -12.86 -3.33
C GLU A 236 -14.01 -12.65 -4.79
N GLN A 237 -13.44 -11.65 -5.49
CA GLN A 237 -13.64 -11.42 -6.93
C GLN A 237 -12.79 -12.39 -7.76
#